data_AF-A0A968RX94-F1
#
_entry.id   AF-A0A968RX94-F1
#
_cell.length_a   1.000
_cell.length_b   1.000
_cell.length_c   1.000
_cell.angle_alpha   90.00
_cell.angle_beta   90.00
_cell.angle_gamma   90.00
#
_symmetry.space_group_name_H-M   'P 1'
#
loop_
_entity.id
_entity.type
_entity.pdbx_description
1 polymer ?
#
loop_
_entity_poly.entity_id
_entity_poly.type
_entity_poly.pdbx_seq_one_letter_code
_entity_poly.pdbx_strand_id
1 'polypeptide(L)'
;MGESALGVKAVRQGFIFKGNALNRWALGLAIASLIGCSTQSENSPRPGASLPAKPNVVASYNVLCHFTEAIAEATVNLTCLIPPGQDPHAYSSTPSDRRAMKLPN
;
A
#
# COMPACT_ATOMS: atom_id res chain seq x y z
N MET A 1 -15.38 -14.94 45.81
CA MET A 1 -16.10 -15.47 44.64
C MET A 1 -15.66 -14.66 43.43
N GLY A 2 -15.03 -15.15 42.38
CA GLY A 2 -14.47 -16.46 42.03
C GLY A 2 -13.54 -16.18 40.84
N GLU A 3 -12.34 -16.77 40.87
CA GLU A 3 -11.39 -16.77 39.76
C GLU A 3 -11.97 -17.52 38.56
N SER A 4 -11.64 -17.09 37.35
CA SER A 4 -11.73 -17.94 36.16
C SER A 4 -10.51 -17.67 35.29
N ALA A 5 -9.47 -18.41 35.62
CA ALA A 5 -8.34 -18.68 34.75
C ALA A 5 -8.79 -19.53 33.56
N LEU A 6 -8.37 -19.17 32.36
CA LEU A 6 -8.24 -20.10 31.25
C LEU A 6 -7.12 -19.62 30.33
N GLY A 7 -5.91 -20.03 30.73
CA GLY A 7 -4.72 -19.92 29.92
C GLY A 7 -4.79 -20.84 28.72
N VAL A 8 -4.66 -20.26 27.53
CA VAL A 8 -4.40 -21.01 26.30
C VAL A 8 -2.91 -21.37 26.32
N LYS A 9 -2.61 -22.56 26.83
CA LYS A 9 -1.26 -23.13 26.83
C LYS A 9 -0.78 -23.29 25.38
N ALA A 10 0.32 -22.62 25.07
CA ALA A 10 1.12 -22.82 23.88
C ALA A 10 1.46 -24.30 23.69
N VAL A 11 0.94 -24.89 22.61
CA VAL A 11 1.35 -26.21 22.14
C VAL A 11 2.68 -26.06 21.41
N ARG A 12 3.77 -26.27 22.16
CA ARG A 12 5.11 -26.51 21.63
C ARG A 12 5.15 -27.91 21.03
N GLN A 13 5.07 -28.04 19.71
CA GLN A 13 5.39 -29.28 19.00
C GLN A 13 6.89 -29.26 18.67
N GLY A 14 7.70 -29.65 19.65
CA GLY A 14 9.10 -30.00 19.44
C GLY A 14 9.17 -31.43 18.93
N PHE A 15 9.41 -31.59 17.62
CA PHE A 15 9.64 -32.89 17.02
C PHE A 15 11.15 -33.12 16.88
N ILE A 16 11.71 -33.83 17.85
CA ILE A 16 13.09 -34.31 17.85
C ILE A 16 13.10 -35.63 17.07
N PHE A 17 13.51 -35.59 15.79
CA PHE A 17 13.89 -36.79 15.04
C PHE A 17 15.33 -37.17 15.43
N LYS A 18 15.47 -38.27 16.18
CA LYS A 18 16.74 -38.96 16.47
C LYS A 18 16.96 -40.09 15.44
N GLY A 19 18.18 -40.17 14.89
CA GLY A 19 18.70 -41.25 14.03
C GLY A 19 18.64 -40.88 12.54
N ASN A 20 19.68 -40.96 11.70
CA ASN A 20 20.85 -41.84 11.71
C ASN A 20 22.00 -41.15 10.95
N ALA A 21 23.22 -41.16 11.49
CA ALA A 21 24.41 -40.59 10.87
C ALA A 21 25.06 -41.62 9.95
N LEU A 22 24.78 -41.59 8.64
CA LEU A 22 25.63 -42.14 7.57
C LEU A 22 24.94 -41.94 6.20
N ASN A 23 25.08 -40.77 5.58
CA ASN A 23 25.30 -40.66 4.13
C ASN A 23 25.71 -39.21 3.80
N ARG A 24 27.02 -38.96 3.87
CA ARG A 24 27.61 -37.65 3.60
C ARG A 24 28.10 -37.63 2.15
N TRP A 25 27.95 -36.48 1.47
CA TRP A 25 28.74 -36.06 0.30
C TRP A 25 28.52 -36.74 -1.05
N ALA A 26 27.28 -36.85 -1.57
CA ALA A 26 27.13 -37.23 -2.99
C ALA A 26 25.97 -36.60 -3.77
N LEU A 27 25.23 -35.63 -3.22
CA LEU A 27 24.11 -35.01 -3.96
C LEU A 27 23.98 -33.49 -3.68
N GLY A 28 25.10 -32.78 -3.60
CA GLY A 28 25.15 -31.37 -3.22
C GLY A 28 25.75 -30.44 -4.27
N LEU A 29 25.63 -30.74 -5.57
CA LEU A 29 26.32 -30.00 -6.63
C LEU A 29 25.45 -29.78 -7.89
N ALA A 30 24.16 -29.43 -7.73
CA ALA A 30 23.29 -29.13 -8.87
C ALA A 30 22.16 -28.10 -8.62
N ILE A 31 22.28 -27.18 -7.64
CA ILE A 31 21.26 -26.13 -7.42
C ILE A 31 21.86 -24.77 -7.02
N ALA A 32 22.88 -24.30 -7.74
CA ALA A 32 23.49 -22.99 -7.51
C ALA A 32 23.37 -22.05 -8.73
N SER A 33 22.14 -21.85 -9.24
CA SER A 33 21.92 -20.96 -10.39
C SER A 33 20.69 -20.04 -10.30
N LEU A 34 20.16 -19.78 -9.10
CA LEU A 34 19.15 -18.73 -8.88
C LEU A 34 19.51 -17.87 -7.66
N ILE A 35 20.70 -17.27 -7.65
CA ILE A 35 20.94 -16.07 -6.82
C ILE A 35 20.38 -14.89 -7.62
N GLY A 36 19.05 -14.79 -7.59
CA GLY A 36 18.37 -13.56 -7.97
C GLY A 36 18.77 -12.46 -6.99
N CYS A 37 18.99 -11.27 -7.51
CA CYS A 37 19.28 -10.07 -6.72
C CYS A 37 18.17 -9.90 -5.67
N SER A 38 18.47 -10.13 -4.39
CA SER A 38 17.56 -9.75 -3.31
C SER A 38 17.61 -8.24 -3.20
N THR A 39 16.53 -7.57 -3.63
CA THR A 39 16.32 -6.18 -3.24
C THR A 39 16.18 -6.17 -1.72
N GLN A 40 17.12 -5.51 -1.08
CA GLN A 40 17.14 -5.28 0.35
C GLN A 40 15.88 -4.46 0.66
N SER A 41 14.84 -5.12 1.17
CA SER A 41 13.65 -4.45 1.68
C SER A 41 14.11 -3.66 2.89
N GLU A 42 14.34 -2.36 2.70
CA GLU A 42 14.65 -1.41 3.75
C GLU A 42 13.37 -1.16 4.57
N ASN A 43 12.90 -2.19 5.28
CA ASN A 43 11.89 -2.04 6.32
C ASN A 43 12.59 -1.78 7.67
N SER A 44 13.53 -0.83 7.67
CA SER A 44 14.01 -0.21 8.90
C SER A 44 12.97 0.84 9.27
N PRO A 45 12.31 0.76 10.44
CA PRO A 45 11.43 1.83 10.89
C PRO A 45 12.27 3.10 11.08
N ARG A 46 12.29 3.96 10.05
CA ARG A 46 12.94 5.26 10.10
C ARG A 46 12.15 6.10 11.11
N PRO A 47 12.75 6.55 12.23
CA PRO A 47 12.09 7.46 13.13
C PRO A 47 11.80 8.75 12.35
N GLY A 48 10.53 9.02 12.06
CA GLY A 48 10.10 10.16 11.25
C GLY A 48 9.50 9.84 9.87
N ALA A 49 9.00 8.62 9.64
CA ALA A 49 8.14 8.36 8.48
C ALA A 49 6.86 9.24 8.57
N SER A 50 6.94 10.44 7.98
CA SER A 50 5.77 11.28 7.72
C SER A 50 4.78 10.45 6.91
N LEU A 51 3.50 10.51 7.27
CA LEU A 51 2.45 9.99 6.41
C LEU A 51 2.64 10.59 5.00
N PRO A 52 2.55 9.77 3.94
CA PRO A 52 2.65 10.29 2.58
C PRO A 52 1.58 11.35 2.37
N ALA A 53 1.98 12.51 1.83
CA ALA A 53 1.05 13.58 1.53
C ALA A 53 0.01 13.09 0.51
N LYS A 54 -1.26 13.43 0.74
CA LYS A 54 -2.35 13.11 -0.21
C LYS A 54 -2.07 13.82 -1.54
N PRO A 55 -2.15 13.13 -2.69
CA PRO A 55 -2.00 13.78 -3.98
C PRO A 55 -3.18 14.72 -4.24
N ASN A 56 -2.91 15.84 -4.91
CA ASN A 56 -3.94 16.76 -5.37
C ASN A 56 -4.47 16.28 -6.73
N VAL A 57 -5.78 16.10 -6.84
CA VAL A 57 -6.45 15.63 -8.06
C VAL A 57 -7.49 16.66 -8.47
N VAL A 58 -7.48 17.06 -9.74
CA VAL A 58 -8.48 17.96 -10.31
C VAL A 58 -9.33 17.18 -11.32
N ALA A 59 -10.63 17.09 -11.07
CA ALA A 59 -11.59 16.49 -12.00
C ALA A 59 -12.27 17.59 -12.82
N SER A 60 -12.35 17.41 -14.14
CA SER A 60 -12.96 18.38 -15.04
C SER A 60 -14.47 18.48 -14.87
N TYR A 61 -15.20 17.37 -14.75
CA TYR A 61 -16.65 17.32 -14.71
C TYR A 61 -17.18 16.47 -13.55
N ASN A 62 -18.45 16.68 -13.17
CA ASN A 62 -19.06 16.10 -11.97
C ASN A 62 -19.09 14.55 -11.96
N VAL A 63 -19.26 13.90 -13.12
CA VAL A 63 -19.29 12.44 -13.20
C VAL A 63 -17.93 11.86 -12.80
N LEU A 64 -16.85 12.47 -13.27
CA LEU A 64 -15.48 12.08 -12.90
C LEU A 64 -15.18 12.43 -11.45
N CYS A 65 -15.67 13.57 -10.96
CA CYS A 65 -15.57 13.95 -9.55
C CYS A 65 -16.19 12.86 -8.66
N HIS A 66 -17.42 12.43 -8.94
CA HIS A 66 -18.12 11.40 -8.15
C HIS A 66 -17.42 10.03 -8.20
N PHE A 67 -16.96 9.59 -9.38
CA PHE A 67 -16.22 8.33 -9.45
C PHE A 67 -14.90 8.40 -8.69
N THR A 68 -14.21 9.53 -8.77
CA THR A 68 -12.95 9.72 -8.04
C THR A 68 -13.19 9.75 -6.54
N GLU A 69 -14.23 10.44 -6.07
CA GLU A 69 -14.62 10.46 -4.66
C GLU A 69 -14.96 9.05 -4.13
N ALA A 70 -15.75 8.28 -4.90
CA ALA A 70 -16.16 6.93 -4.52
C ALA A 70 -14.99 5.94 -4.45
N ILE A 71 -13.95 6.11 -5.28
CA ILE A 71 -12.79 5.20 -5.32
C ILE A 71 -11.70 5.65 -4.36
N ALA A 72 -11.43 6.96 -4.32
CA ALA A 72 -10.29 7.50 -3.61
C ALA A 72 -10.60 7.83 -2.15
N GLU A 73 -11.88 8.03 -1.78
CA GLU A 73 -12.32 8.37 -0.43
C GLU A 73 -11.43 9.47 0.19
N ALA A 74 -10.78 9.17 1.32
CA ALA A 74 -9.91 10.09 2.04
C ALA A 74 -8.45 10.09 1.56
N THR A 75 -8.09 9.37 0.49
CA THR A 75 -6.69 9.18 0.06
C THR A 75 -6.14 10.33 -0.79
N VAL A 76 -7.02 11.17 -1.36
CA VAL A 76 -6.64 12.28 -2.24
C VAL A 76 -7.27 13.60 -1.80
N ASN A 77 -6.70 14.71 -2.24
CA ASN A 77 -7.34 16.02 -2.16
C ASN A 77 -8.02 16.30 -3.51
N LEU A 78 -9.33 16.08 -3.60
CA LEU A 78 -10.10 16.22 -4.82
C LEU A 78 -10.64 17.65 -4.99
N THR A 79 -10.41 18.25 -6.16
CA THR A 79 -11.03 19.51 -6.60
C THR A 79 -11.87 19.25 -7.84
N CYS A 80 -13.11 19.71 -7.86
CA CYS A 80 -14.02 19.51 -8.99
C CYS A 80 -14.27 20.85 -9.68
N LEU A 81 -13.91 20.92 -10.96
CA LEU A 81 -13.82 22.18 -11.69
C LEU A 81 -15.21 22.70 -12.11
N ILE A 82 -15.99 21.86 -12.78
CA ILE A 82 -17.29 22.22 -13.33
C ILE A 82 -18.38 21.77 -12.33
N PRO A 83 -19.20 22.69 -11.81
CA PRO A 83 -20.24 22.36 -10.84
C PRO A 83 -21.35 21.50 -11.48
N PRO A 84 -22.12 20.74 -10.68
CA PRO A 84 -23.25 19.98 -11.18
C PRO A 84 -24.27 20.89 -11.86
N GLY A 85 -24.81 20.41 -13.00
CA GLY A 85 -25.81 21.16 -13.77
C GLY A 85 -25.24 22.18 -14.75
N GLN A 86 -23.92 22.45 -14.75
CA GLN A 86 -23.27 23.16 -15.84
C GLN A 86 -22.89 22.20 -16.98
N ASP A 87 -23.11 22.64 -18.21
CA ASP A 87 -22.69 21.92 -19.40
C ASP A 87 -21.17 21.99 -19.57
N PRO A 88 -20.45 20.85 -19.51
CA PRO A 88 -19.01 20.82 -19.68
C PRO A 88 -18.54 21.22 -21.08
N HIS A 89 -19.41 21.19 -22.09
CA HIS A 89 -19.08 21.61 -23.46
C HIS A 89 -19.13 23.13 -23.65
N ALA A 90 -19.87 23.85 -22.80
CA ALA A 90 -19.98 25.31 -22.82
C ALA A 90 -19.08 25.98 -21.76
N TYR A 91 -18.40 25.20 -20.93
CA TYR A 91 -17.59 25.70 -19.83
C TYR A 91 -16.37 26.52 -20.31
N SER A 92 -16.14 27.67 -19.69
CA SER A 92 -14.96 28.50 -19.92
C SER A 92 -14.13 28.63 -18.65
N SER A 93 -12.89 28.15 -18.69
CA SER A 93 -12.00 28.11 -17.53
C SER A 93 -11.61 29.52 -17.05
N THR A 94 -11.77 29.76 -15.75
CA THR A 94 -11.31 30.97 -15.08
C THR A 94 -9.80 30.94 -14.85
N PRO A 95 -9.17 32.10 -14.56
CA PRO A 95 -7.79 32.11 -14.08
C PRO A 95 -7.55 31.30 -12.80
N SER A 96 -8.58 31.09 -11.97
CA SER A 96 -8.47 30.27 -10.76
C SER A 96 -8.35 28.79 -11.09
N ASP A 97 -9.12 28.31 -12.06
CA ASP A 97 -9.13 26.92 -12.50
C ASP A 97 -7.77 26.50 -13.04
N ARG A 98 -7.14 27.37 -13.82
CA ARG A 98 -5.79 27.14 -14.35
C ARG A 98 -4.75 27.01 -13.25
N ARG A 99 -4.92 27.76 -12.14
CA ARG A 99 -4.03 27.62 -10.98
C ARG A 99 -4.27 26.30 -10.26
N ALA A 100 -5.51 25.83 -10.18
CA ALA A 100 -5.82 24.54 -9.58
C ALA A 100 -5.19 23.36 -10.35
N MET A 101 -5.10 23.44 -11.68
CA MET A 101 -4.47 22.40 -12.52
C MET A 101 -2.93 22.44 -12.53
N LYS A 102 -2.31 23.54 -12.08
CA LYS A 102 -0.86 23.68 -12.10
C LYS A 102 -0.26 22.73 -11.07
N LEU A 103 0.68 21.87 -11.49
CA LEU A 103 1.44 21.04 -10.55
C LEU A 103 2.21 21.93 -9.57
N PRO A 104 2.26 21.56 -8.27
CA PRO A 104 3.15 22.21 -7.32
C PRO A 104 4.60 22.02 -7.79
N ASN A 105 5.37 23.11 -7.76
CA ASN A 105 6.78 23.15 -8.16
C ASN A 105 7.67 22.45 -7.14
#